data_AF-A0A2E7UR89-F1
#
_entry.id   AF-A0A2E7UR89-F1
#
_cell.length_a   1.000
_cell.length_b   1.000
_cell.length_c   1.000
_cell.angle_alpha   90.00
_cell.angle_beta   90.00
_cell.angle_gamma   90.00
#
_symmetry.space_group_name_H-M   'P 1'
#
loop_
_entity.id
_entity.type
_entity.pdbx_description
1 polymer ?
#
loop_
_entity_poly.entity_id
_entity_poly.type
_entity_poly.pdbx_seq_one_letter_code
_entity_poly.pdbx_strand_id
1 'polypeptide(L)'
;MRSTTHSSPTVRRRRLLPIFVGWLVGSGCEVPPTPLPTEVELAERDRTADPPLYQVLYDTPVLPEQAPAAARVRQLVWLRHMQLSTTQLDRLADAHAVAMERLDRMKQREEALVAQWQEHEAGVYNQIWGRMSDGASVDAPEMNALVDELRELRAGGERERNLVSARLASLQAVLEAEQAFLRTLSPRQEQLMADALFFLRHRLDPIANPGDFRALVGSTYEPGQYAVLQRGLDEQLREPLDIGGLWQEADEPGGHIFFDAKREVLLLMAMLQPGFPEALTAARQLAEREASTAGPTPGAPPPP
;
A
#
# COMPACT_ATOMS: atom_id res chain seq x y z
N MET A 1 49.69 8.24 34.82
CA MET A 1 50.29 7.25 35.75
C MET A 1 49.13 6.48 36.37
N ARG A 2 48.97 5.16 36.30
CA ARG A 2 49.80 4.02 35.80
C ARG A 2 48.89 3.19 34.84
N SER A 3 49.31 2.54 33.75
CA SER A 3 50.10 1.28 33.64
C SER A 3 49.67 0.21 34.67
N THR A 4 49.42 -1.08 34.40
CA THR A 4 49.41 -1.97 33.20
C THR A 4 48.59 -3.24 33.63
N THR A 5 48.25 -4.30 32.86
CA THR A 5 48.85 -4.95 31.67
C THR A 5 47.80 -5.84 30.96
N HIS A 6 48.12 -6.41 29.79
CA HIS A 6 47.42 -7.56 29.17
C HIS A 6 47.30 -8.80 30.08
N SER A 7 46.33 -9.69 29.77
CA SER A 7 46.62 -11.12 29.52
C SER A 7 45.45 -11.90 28.89
N SER A 8 45.66 -12.35 27.66
CA SER A 8 45.18 -13.62 27.09
C SER A 8 46.43 -14.32 26.52
N PRO A 9 46.43 -15.63 26.19
CA PRO A 9 45.38 -16.63 26.29
C PRO A 9 45.81 -17.88 27.11
N THR A 10 45.00 -18.94 27.17
CA THR A 10 45.56 -20.30 27.38
C THR A 10 44.71 -21.40 26.75
N VAL A 11 45.21 -21.96 25.65
CA VAL A 11 44.67 -23.18 25.03
C VAL A 11 44.95 -24.38 25.93
N ARG A 12 43.91 -25.06 26.44
CA ARG A 12 44.07 -26.39 27.06
C ARG A 12 43.50 -27.47 26.15
N ARG A 13 44.39 -28.12 25.38
CA ARG A 13 44.11 -29.41 24.75
C ARG A 13 43.83 -30.45 25.83
N ARG A 14 42.62 -31.01 25.86
CA ARG A 14 42.34 -32.30 26.53
C ARG A 14 42.35 -33.41 25.47
N ARG A 15 43.35 -34.28 25.54
CA ARG A 15 43.31 -35.65 24.98
C ARG A 15 43.09 -36.62 26.14
N LEU A 16 42.24 -37.62 25.92
CA LEU A 16 42.13 -38.94 26.55
C LEU A 16 40.73 -39.45 26.15
N LEU A 17 40.62 -40.20 25.06
CA LEU A 17 40.59 -41.67 24.97
C LEU A 17 39.17 -42.25 25.15
N PRO A 18 38.85 -43.39 24.52
CA PRO A 18 37.52 -43.62 23.96
C PRO A 18 36.57 -44.35 24.90
N ILE A 19 35.27 -44.09 24.72
CA ILE A 19 34.22 -45.01 25.15
C ILE A 19 33.75 -45.77 23.90
N PHE A 20 34.03 -47.07 23.88
CA PHE A 20 33.42 -48.01 22.95
C PHE A 20 31.90 -48.06 23.25
N VAL A 21 31.09 -47.56 22.32
CA VAL A 21 29.67 -47.94 22.23
C VAL A 21 29.52 -48.71 20.93
N GLY A 22 29.19 -49.99 21.06
CA GLY A 22 29.07 -50.89 19.92
C GLY A 22 27.79 -50.65 19.11
N TRP A 23 27.96 -50.69 17.79
CA TRP A 23 27.08 -51.40 16.87
C TRP A 23 25.56 -51.33 17.10
N LEU A 24 24.92 -50.44 16.33
CA LEU A 24 23.67 -50.74 15.64
C LEU A 24 23.72 -50.07 14.25
N VAL A 25 24.62 -50.57 13.39
CA VAL A 25 24.59 -50.23 11.96
C VAL A 25 23.42 -50.98 11.35
N GLY A 26 22.24 -50.37 11.46
CA GLY A 26 21.12 -50.75 10.62
C GLY A 26 21.45 -50.38 9.19
N SER A 27 21.74 -51.39 8.36
CA SER A 27 21.78 -51.24 6.90
C SER A 27 20.36 -51.03 6.37
N GLY A 28 19.73 -49.93 6.77
CA GLY A 28 18.58 -49.40 6.08
C GLY A 28 19.04 -48.95 4.70
N CYS A 29 18.41 -49.48 3.65
CA CYS A 29 18.53 -48.88 2.34
C CYS A 29 17.86 -47.50 2.41
N GLU A 30 18.63 -46.46 2.72
CA GLU A 30 18.27 -45.08 2.39
C GLU A 30 18.21 -44.99 0.86
N VAL A 31 17.05 -45.35 0.31
CA VAL A 31 16.68 -44.90 -1.03
C VAL A 31 16.65 -43.38 -0.93
N PRO A 32 17.54 -42.65 -1.63
CA PRO A 32 17.50 -41.19 -1.60
C PRO A 32 16.10 -40.78 -2.06
N PRO A 33 15.44 -39.83 -1.36
CA PRO A 33 14.07 -39.47 -1.69
C PRO A 33 14.01 -39.07 -3.16
N THR A 34 13.16 -39.74 -3.93
CA THR A 34 12.97 -39.43 -5.35
C THR A 34 12.59 -37.96 -5.45
N PRO A 35 13.41 -37.10 -6.08
CA PRO A 35 13.13 -35.68 -6.11
C PRO A 35 11.79 -35.45 -6.78
N LEU A 36 11.00 -34.53 -6.25
CA LEU A 36 9.74 -34.15 -6.87
C LEU A 36 10.01 -33.62 -8.29
N PRO A 37 9.10 -33.79 -9.26
CA PRO A 37 9.31 -33.29 -10.62
C PRO A 37 9.68 -31.80 -10.65
N THR A 38 9.10 -31.02 -9.74
CA THR A 38 9.46 -29.61 -9.49
C THR A 38 10.88 -29.42 -8.94
N GLU A 39 11.42 -30.30 -8.11
CA GLU A 39 12.80 -30.19 -7.62
C GLU A 39 13.81 -30.45 -8.75
N VAL A 40 13.49 -31.35 -9.70
CA VAL A 40 14.32 -31.59 -10.89
C VAL A 40 14.30 -30.36 -11.82
N GLU A 41 13.12 -29.84 -12.17
CA GLU A 41 13.00 -28.62 -12.98
C GLU A 41 13.68 -27.40 -12.32
N LEU A 42 13.66 -27.31 -10.98
CA LEU A 42 14.25 -26.22 -10.23
C LEU A 42 15.76 -26.38 -10.00
N ALA A 43 16.32 -27.57 -10.16
CA ALA A 43 17.76 -27.85 -10.12
C ALA A 43 18.43 -27.63 -11.49
N GLU A 44 17.71 -27.86 -12.60
CA GLU A 44 18.22 -27.61 -13.96
C GLU A 44 18.21 -26.11 -14.34
N ARG A 45 17.38 -25.29 -13.67
CA ARG A 45 17.40 -23.83 -13.83
C ARG A 45 18.44 -23.17 -12.92
N ASP A 46 19.53 -22.71 -13.52
CA ASP A 46 20.45 -21.77 -12.87
C ASP A 46 19.74 -20.42 -12.62
N ARG A 47 19.16 -20.29 -11.42
CA ARG A 47 18.46 -19.09 -10.95
C ARG A 47 19.36 -17.85 -10.83
N THR A 48 20.68 -18.02 -10.90
CA THR A 48 21.65 -16.92 -10.85
C THR A 48 22.08 -16.44 -12.24
N ALA A 49 21.98 -17.29 -13.27
CA ALA A 49 22.29 -16.93 -14.65
C ALA A 49 21.13 -16.26 -15.39
N ASP A 50 19.87 -16.66 -15.13
CA ASP A 50 18.67 -16.09 -15.75
C ASP A 50 17.54 -15.91 -14.71
N PRO A 51 17.66 -14.93 -13.79
CA PRO A 51 16.64 -14.65 -12.79
C PRO A 51 15.32 -14.23 -13.46
N PRO A 52 14.17 -14.83 -13.08
CA PRO A 52 12.86 -14.43 -13.59
C PRO A 52 12.63 -12.92 -13.52
N LEU A 53 11.98 -12.36 -14.55
CA LEU A 53 11.76 -10.90 -14.68
C LEU A 53 11.18 -10.25 -13.41
N TYR A 54 10.30 -10.94 -12.67
CA TYR A 54 9.74 -10.43 -11.42
C TYR A 54 10.78 -10.26 -10.30
N GLN A 55 11.85 -11.06 -10.29
CA GLN A 55 12.98 -10.91 -9.38
C GLN A 55 13.88 -9.73 -9.81
N VAL A 56 14.20 -9.61 -11.10
CA VAL A 56 15.00 -8.49 -11.64
C VAL A 56 14.33 -7.14 -11.39
N LEU A 57 13.00 -7.06 -11.49
CA LEU A 57 12.20 -5.87 -11.15
C LEU A 57 12.13 -5.55 -9.65
N TYR A 58 12.82 -6.33 -8.82
CA TYR A 58 12.83 -6.30 -7.36
C TYR A 58 14.23 -6.21 -6.73
N ASP A 59 15.26 -6.74 -7.39
CA ASP A 59 16.57 -7.02 -6.80
C ASP A 59 17.46 -5.78 -6.59
N THR A 60 16.83 -4.60 -6.48
CA THR A 60 17.51 -3.35 -6.10
C THR A 60 16.97 -2.82 -4.77
N PRO A 61 17.35 -3.43 -3.63
CA PRO A 61 16.73 -3.17 -2.32
C PRO A 61 16.97 -1.77 -1.73
N VAL A 62 17.71 -0.88 -2.41
CA VAL A 62 18.13 0.43 -1.87
C VAL A 62 18.14 1.57 -2.92
N LEU A 63 17.39 1.46 -4.03
CA LEU A 63 17.14 2.64 -4.87
C LEU A 63 15.91 3.42 -4.35
N PRO A 64 15.91 4.76 -4.44
CA PRO A 64 14.78 5.56 -4.01
C PRO A 64 13.53 5.23 -4.84
N GLU A 65 12.39 5.63 -4.29
CA GLU A 65 11.00 5.48 -4.75
C GLU A 65 10.70 5.94 -6.20
N GLN A 66 11.71 6.43 -6.91
CA GLN A 66 11.63 7.38 -8.01
C GLN A 66 12.37 6.90 -9.28
N ALA A 67 12.16 5.65 -9.66
CA ALA A 67 12.36 5.21 -11.04
C ALA A 67 11.00 5.04 -11.74
N PRO A 68 10.35 6.12 -12.26
CA PRO A 68 9.09 6.02 -13.00
C PRO A 68 9.12 4.98 -14.12
N ALA A 69 10.29 4.79 -14.76
CA ALA A 69 10.49 3.76 -15.77
C ALA A 69 10.28 2.33 -15.22
N ALA A 70 10.76 2.02 -14.02
CA ALA A 70 10.59 0.71 -13.37
C ALA A 70 9.17 0.53 -12.83
N ALA A 71 8.56 1.59 -12.27
CA ALA A 71 7.17 1.59 -11.84
C ALA A 71 6.22 1.27 -13.01
N ARG A 72 6.37 1.98 -14.13
CA ARG A 72 5.63 1.75 -15.39
C ARG A 72 5.74 0.31 -15.89
N VAL A 73 6.94 -0.29 -15.87
CA VAL A 73 7.14 -1.69 -16.31
C VAL A 73 6.41 -2.66 -15.39
N ARG A 74 6.51 -2.47 -14.07
CA ARG A 74 5.81 -3.33 -13.09
C ARG A 74 4.29 -3.25 -13.20
N GLN A 75 3.73 -2.05 -13.40
CA GLN A 75 2.30 -1.86 -13.63
C GLN A 75 1.85 -2.48 -14.96
N LEU A 76 2.63 -2.34 -16.04
CA LEU A 76 2.33 -2.97 -17.32
C LEU A 76 2.29 -4.51 -17.20
N VAL A 77 3.23 -5.10 -16.46
CA VAL A 77 3.22 -6.55 -16.17
C VAL A 77 1.94 -6.95 -15.43
N TRP A 78 1.51 -6.19 -14.42
CA TRP A 78 0.26 -6.46 -13.69
C TRP A 78 -0.99 -6.30 -14.58
N LEU A 79 -1.12 -5.21 -15.32
CA LEU A 79 -2.24 -4.99 -16.26
C LEU A 79 -2.34 -6.11 -17.31
N ARG A 80 -1.19 -6.60 -17.78
CA ARG A 80 -1.09 -7.78 -18.67
C ARG A 80 -1.50 -9.07 -17.95
N HIS A 81 -1.09 -9.24 -16.69
CA HIS A 81 -1.44 -10.43 -15.90
C HIS A 81 -2.94 -10.52 -15.61
N MET A 82 -3.60 -9.38 -15.36
CA MET A 82 -5.05 -9.32 -15.19
C MET A 82 -5.84 -9.62 -16.48
N GLN A 83 -5.21 -9.70 -17.65
CA GLN A 83 -5.85 -10.03 -18.93
C GLN A 83 -7.11 -9.18 -19.19
N LEU A 84 -7.03 -7.87 -18.89
CA LEU A 84 -8.14 -6.95 -19.12
C LEU A 84 -8.44 -6.83 -20.62
N SER A 85 -9.72 -6.91 -20.99
CA SER A 85 -10.19 -6.56 -22.33
C SER A 85 -10.02 -5.06 -22.63
N THR A 86 -9.97 -4.67 -23.90
CA THR A 86 -9.88 -3.26 -24.31
C THR A 86 -10.94 -2.39 -23.64
N THR A 87 -12.20 -2.88 -23.57
CA THR A 87 -13.30 -2.19 -22.89
C THR A 87 -13.09 -2.03 -21.38
N GLN A 88 -12.45 -2.98 -20.72
CA GLN A 88 -12.09 -2.85 -19.30
C GLN A 88 -10.93 -1.86 -19.11
N LEU A 89 -9.93 -1.86 -20.01
CA LEU A 89 -8.83 -0.89 -20.01
C LEU A 89 -9.31 0.54 -20.24
N ASP A 90 -10.31 0.74 -21.12
CA ASP A 90 -10.93 2.05 -21.35
C ASP A 90 -11.69 2.53 -20.10
N ARG A 91 -12.48 1.67 -19.46
CA ARG A 91 -13.14 2.00 -18.19
C ARG A 91 -12.16 2.27 -17.05
N LEU A 92 -10.99 1.64 -17.06
CA LEU A 92 -9.92 1.92 -16.11
C LEU A 92 -9.28 3.29 -16.38
N ALA A 93 -9.17 3.70 -17.64
CA ALA A 93 -8.72 5.04 -18.01
C ALA A 93 -9.72 6.12 -17.56
N ASP A 94 -11.01 5.88 -17.76
CA ASP A 94 -12.09 6.75 -17.27
C ASP A 94 -12.06 6.87 -15.73
N ALA A 95 -11.95 5.74 -15.02
CA ALA A 95 -11.86 5.70 -13.57
C ALA A 95 -10.64 6.48 -13.04
N HIS A 96 -9.46 6.28 -13.65
CA HIS A 96 -8.25 7.02 -13.33
C HIS A 96 -8.42 8.54 -13.57
N ALA A 97 -9.01 8.95 -14.71
CA ALA A 97 -9.24 10.36 -15.01
C ALA A 97 -10.17 11.01 -13.96
N VAL A 98 -11.26 10.33 -13.59
CA VAL A 98 -12.19 10.80 -12.55
C VAL A 98 -11.56 10.83 -11.17
N ALA A 99 -10.71 9.84 -10.81
CA ALA A 99 -9.98 9.83 -9.55
C ALA A 99 -9.02 11.00 -9.45
N MET A 100 -8.21 11.25 -10.49
CA MET A 100 -7.27 12.38 -10.55
C MET A 100 -7.98 13.73 -10.48
N GLU A 101 -9.11 13.90 -11.18
CA GLU A 101 -9.93 15.11 -11.08
C GLU A 101 -10.46 15.34 -9.65
N ARG A 102 -10.99 14.30 -9.00
CA ARG A 102 -11.53 14.39 -7.63
C ARG A 102 -10.45 14.68 -6.60
N LEU A 103 -9.24 14.13 -6.76
CA LEU A 103 -8.10 14.42 -5.89
C LEU A 103 -7.54 15.83 -6.08
N ASP A 104 -7.51 16.36 -7.31
CA ASP A 104 -7.15 17.76 -7.53
C ASP A 104 -8.18 18.71 -6.92
N ARG A 105 -9.48 18.45 -7.11
CA ARG A 105 -10.57 19.18 -6.42
C ARG A 105 -10.49 19.08 -4.89
N MET A 106 -10.06 17.93 -4.34
CA MET A 106 -9.82 17.77 -2.90
C MET A 106 -8.68 18.69 -2.44
N LYS A 107 -7.55 18.69 -3.15
CA LYS A 107 -6.40 19.56 -2.86
C LYS A 107 -6.79 21.04 -2.89
N GLN A 108 -7.52 21.48 -3.93
CA GLN A 108 -8.02 22.85 -4.04
C GLN A 108 -8.94 23.24 -2.87
N ARG A 109 -9.80 22.32 -2.39
CA ARG A 109 -10.65 22.55 -1.21
C ARG A 109 -9.86 22.64 0.08
N GLU A 110 -8.84 21.81 0.27
CA GLU A 110 -7.94 21.90 1.42
C GLU A 110 -7.18 23.23 1.43
N GLU A 111 -6.63 23.64 0.29
CA GLU A 111 -5.95 24.93 0.13
C GLU A 111 -6.88 26.12 0.44
N ALA A 112 -8.13 26.08 -0.05
CA ALA A 112 -9.12 27.11 0.23
C ALA A 112 -9.52 27.16 1.72
N LEU A 113 -9.70 26.01 2.38
CA LEU A 113 -9.95 25.95 3.82
C LEU A 113 -8.77 26.51 4.61
N VAL A 114 -7.54 26.11 4.28
CA VAL A 114 -6.33 26.62 4.94
C VAL A 114 -6.19 28.13 4.75
N ALA A 115 -6.46 28.66 3.56
CA ALA A 115 -6.43 30.09 3.27
C ALA A 115 -7.46 30.87 4.12
N GLN A 116 -8.69 30.35 4.26
CA GLN A 116 -9.72 30.96 5.10
C GLN A 116 -9.27 31.07 6.57
N TRP A 117 -8.68 30.02 7.14
CA TRP A 117 -8.17 30.04 8.51
C TRP A 117 -6.97 30.98 8.68
N GLN A 118 -6.09 31.07 7.67
CA GLN A 118 -4.97 32.02 7.66
C GLN A 118 -5.45 33.48 7.57
N GLU A 119 -6.49 33.76 6.80
CA GLU A 119 -7.10 35.09 6.69
C GLU A 119 -7.74 35.51 8.02
N HIS A 120 -8.43 34.60 8.70
CA HIS A 120 -8.98 34.84 10.05
C HIS A 120 -7.85 35.11 11.06
N GLU A 121 -6.83 34.25 11.14
CA GLU A 121 -5.69 34.45 12.04
C GLU A 121 -4.96 35.79 11.77
N ALA A 122 -4.76 36.15 10.51
CA ALA A 122 -4.20 37.45 10.12
C ALA A 122 -5.11 38.62 10.52
N GLY A 123 -6.43 38.46 10.44
CA GLY A 123 -7.42 39.43 10.92
C GLY A 123 -7.30 39.71 12.42
N VAL A 124 -7.13 38.68 13.25
CA VAL A 124 -6.91 38.84 14.70
C VAL A 124 -5.55 39.50 14.97
N TYR A 125 -4.50 39.11 14.25
CA TYR A 125 -3.19 39.74 14.35
C TYR A 125 -3.20 41.24 14.00
N ASN A 126 -3.92 41.63 12.96
CA ASN A 126 -4.07 43.05 12.57
C ASN A 126 -4.83 43.85 13.63
N GLN A 127 -5.82 43.26 14.30
CA GLN A 127 -6.52 43.89 15.43
C GLN A 127 -5.59 44.07 16.64
N ILE A 128 -4.83 43.04 17.02
CA ILE A 128 -3.82 43.13 18.10
C ILE A 128 -2.80 44.23 17.79
N TRP A 129 -2.25 44.24 16.58
CA TRP A 129 -1.30 45.26 16.13
C TRP A 129 -1.88 46.67 16.23
N GLY A 130 -3.09 46.89 15.70
CA GLY A 130 -3.78 48.18 15.77
C GLY A 130 -3.89 48.69 17.21
N ARG A 131 -4.44 47.88 18.11
CA ARG A 131 -4.58 48.20 19.54
C ARG A 131 -3.25 48.55 20.20
N MET A 132 -2.21 47.75 19.95
CA MET A 132 -0.87 48.01 20.51
C MET A 132 -0.26 49.29 19.93
N SER A 133 -0.45 49.57 18.64
CA SER A 133 0.04 50.79 18.00
C SER A 133 -0.69 52.07 18.46
N ASP A 134 -1.95 51.95 18.87
CA ASP A 134 -2.74 53.00 19.51
C ASP A 134 -2.40 53.20 21.01
N GLY A 135 -1.49 52.38 21.57
CA GLY A 135 -1.01 52.49 22.94
C GLY A 135 -1.83 51.70 23.98
N ALA A 136 -2.67 50.77 23.57
CA ALA A 136 -3.36 49.87 24.52
C ALA A 136 -2.35 48.98 25.26
N SER A 137 -2.62 48.71 26.54
CA SER A 137 -1.81 47.78 27.35
C SER A 137 -1.99 46.33 26.86
N VAL A 138 -0.95 45.52 26.99
CA VAL A 138 -1.03 44.07 26.73
C VAL A 138 -2.01 43.38 27.68
N ASP A 139 -2.15 43.89 28.91
CA ASP A 139 -3.08 43.35 29.92
C ASP A 139 -4.52 43.91 29.79
N ALA A 140 -4.84 44.67 28.73
CA ALA A 140 -6.15 45.26 28.55
C ALA A 140 -7.24 44.19 28.32
N PRO A 141 -8.48 44.37 28.83
CA PRO A 141 -9.56 43.41 28.63
C PRO A 141 -9.84 43.07 27.16
N GLU A 142 -9.76 44.05 26.26
CA GLU A 142 -9.89 43.83 24.82
C GLU A 142 -8.75 43.00 24.21
N MET A 143 -7.55 43.01 24.81
CA MET A 143 -6.42 42.22 24.36
C MET A 143 -6.58 40.74 24.76
N ASN A 144 -7.10 40.48 25.97
CA ASN A 144 -7.40 39.13 26.43
C ASN A 144 -8.39 38.42 25.50
N ALA A 145 -9.44 39.12 25.01
CA ALA A 145 -10.39 38.56 24.06
C ALA A 145 -9.73 38.13 22.73
N LEU A 146 -8.82 38.95 22.18
CA LEU A 146 -8.07 38.62 20.96
C LEU A 146 -7.07 37.48 21.18
N VAL A 147 -6.49 37.37 22.38
CA VAL A 147 -5.59 36.27 22.77
C VAL A 147 -6.36 34.95 22.93
N ASP A 148 -7.57 34.98 23.49
CA ASP A 148 -8.43 33.80 23.59
C ASP A 148 -8.94 33.37 22.21
N GLU A 149 -9.32 34.31 21.31
CA GLU A 149 -9.65 34.00 19.91
C GLU A 149 -8.46 33.35 19.17
N LEU A 150 -7.23 33.89 19.31
CA LEU A 150 -6.02 33.23 18.78
C LEU A 150 -5.80 31.84 19.38
N ARG A 151 -6.13 31.62 20.66
CA ARG A 151 -6.01 30.31 21.30
C ARG A 151 -7.00 29.31 20.71
N GLU A 152 -8.24 29.73 20.46
CA GLU A 152 -9.27 28.88 19.82
C GLU A 152 -8.90 28.52 18.37
N LEU A 153 -8.47 29.50 17.56
CA LEU A 153 -7.98 29.28 16.20
C LEU A 153 -6.80 28.29 16.16
N ARG A 154 -5.90 28.35 17.15
CA ARG A 154 -4.71 27.50 17.26
C ARG A 154 -4.93 26.17 17.94
N ALA A 155 -5.98 26.02 18.74
CA ALA A 155 -6.39 24.74 19.30
C ALA A 155 -6.75 23.73 18.20
N GLY A 156 -7.02 24.21 16.98
CA GLY A 156 -6.97 23.42 15.74
C GLY A 156 -8.12 22.45 15.53
N GLY A 157 -8.87 22.11 16.57
CA GLY A 157 -9.90 21.06 16.54
C GLY A 157 -10.98 21.27 15.47
N GLU A 158 -11.44 22.51 15.22
CA GLU A 158 -12.40 22.76 14.14
C GLU A 158 -11.76 22.69 12.76
N ARG A 159 -10.62 23.36 12.56
CA ARG A 159 -9.84 23.30 11.31
C ARG A 159 -9.52 21.86 10.91
N GLU A 160 -9.03 21.07 11.86
CA GLU A 160 -8.65 19.68 11.64
C GLU A 160 -9.86 18.81 11.32
N ARG A 161 -10.97 18.93 12.08
CA ARG A 161 -12.24 18.24 11.75
C ARG A 161 -12.74 18.60 10.35
N ASN A 162 -12.72 19.87 9.97
CA ASN A 162 -13.17 20.33 8.66
C ASN A 162 -12.29 19.80 7.53
N LEU A 163 -10.96 19.80 7.68
CA LEU A 163 -10.01 19.21 6.72
C LEU A 163 -10.18 17.68 6.61
N VAL A 164 -10.30 16.98 7.73
CA VAL A 164 -10.54 15.52 7.76
C VAL A 164 -11.87 15.18 7.10
N SER A 165 -12.95 15.90 7.41
CA SER A 165 -14.27 15.69 6.79
C SER A 165 -14.23 15.93 5.27
N ALA A 166 -13.57 17.00 4.82
CA ALA A 166 -13.39 17.31 3.41
C ALA A 166 -12.58 16.23 2.65
N ARG A 167 -11.53 15.69 3.29
CA ARG A 167 -10.75 14.55 2.77
C ARG A 167 -11.59 13.29 2.67
N LEU A 168 -12.25 12.89 3.75
CA LEU A 168 -13.07 11.67 3.81
C LEU A 168 -14.18 11.68 2.75
N ALA A 169 -14.92 12.79 2.63
CA ALA A 169 -15.96 12.92 1.60
C ALA A 169 -15.39 12.87 0.17
N SER A 170 -14.19 13.42 -0.05
CA SER A 170 -13.54 13.39 -1.38
C SER A 170 -12.97 12.01 -1.72
N LEU A 171 -12.38 11.31 -0.75
CA LEU A 171 -11.91 9.94 -0.90
C LEU A 171 -13.07 8.97 -1.12
N GLN A 172 -14.14 9.05 -0.32
CA GLN A 172 -15.34 8.25 -0.54
C GLN A 172 -15.87 8.44 -1.97
N ALA A 173 -15.94 9.68 -2.45
CA ALA A 173 -16.34 9.96 -3.81
C ALA A 173 -15.41 9.32 -4.87
N VAL A 174 -14.10 9.23 -4.63
CA VAL A 174 -13.17 8.51 -5.53
C VAL A 174 -13.51 7.01 -5.56
N LEU A 175 -13.59 6.37 -4.40
CA LEU A 175 -13.87 4.93 -4.26
C LEU A 175 -15.25 4.55 -4.84
N GLU A 176 -16.25 5.43 -4.73
CA GLU A 176 -17.56 5.26 -5.37
C GLU A 176 -17.49 5.28 -6.90
N ALA A 177 -16.61 6.10 -7.50
CA ALA A 177 -16.43 6.17 -8.95
C ALA A 177 -15.76 4.89 -9.50
N GLU A 178 -14.81 4.32 -8.75
CA GLU A 178 -14.10 3.08 -9.09
C GLU A 178 -15.03 1.87 -9.20
N GLN A 179 -16.16 1.84 -8.47
CA GLN A 179 -17.12 0.73 -8.52
C GLN A 179 -17.62 0.43 -9.94
N ALA A 180 -17.70 1.44 -10.82
CA ALA A 180 -18.12 1.26 -12.21
C ALA A 180 -17.14 0.41 -13.04
N PHE A 181 -15.84 0.47 -12.69
CA PHE A 181 -14.81 -0.41 -13.25
C PHE A 181 -14.76 -1.75 -12.52
N LEU A 182 -14.76 -1.75 -11.18
CA LEU A 182 -14.64 -2.99 -10.38
C LEU A 182 -15.75 -4.00 -10.70
N ARG A 183 -16.99 -3.53 -10.91
CA ARG A 183 -18.13 -4.38 -11.34
C ARG A 183 -17.98 -5.00 -12.74
N THR A 184 -16.91 -4.69 -13.48
CA THR A 184 -16.59 -5.34 -14.77
C THR A 184 -15.58 -6.46 -14.66
N LEU A 185 -14.95 -6.63 -13.49
CA LEU A 185 -13.96 -7.68 -13.27
C LEU A 185 -14.67 -9.03 -13.13
N SER A 186 -14.09 -10.06 -13.75
CA SER A 186 -14.43 -11.44 -13.41
C SER A 186 -13.85 -11.82 -12.03
N PRO A 187 -14.38 -12.86 -11.35
CA PRO A 187 -13.83 -13.28 -10.06
C PRO A 187 -12.33 -13.55 -10.09
N ARG A 188 -11.81 -14.15 -11.17
CA ARG A 188 -10.36 -14.33 -11.38
C ARG A 188 -9.61 -12.98 -11.43
N GLN A 189 -10.17 -11.97 -12.09
CA GLN A 189 -9.54 -10.65 -12.17
C GLN A 189 -9.57 -9.91 -10.83
N GLU A 190 -10.64 -10.09 -10.04
CA GLU A 190 -10.69 -9.58 -8.67
C GLU A 190 -9.61 -10.23 -7.78
N GLN A 191 -9.33 -11.53 -7.97
CA GLN A 191 -8.22 -12.21 -7.27
C GLN A 191 -6.85 -11.64 -7.66
N LEU A 192 -6.59 -11.46 -8.97
CA LEU A 192 -5.33 -10.93 -9.50
C LEU A 192 -5.12 -9.43 -9.22
N MET A 193 -6.13 -8.72 -8.71
CA MET A 193 -5.98 -7.34 -8.24
C MET A 193 -5.07 -7.26 -7.00
N ALA A 194 -5.05 -8.30 -6.16
CA ALA A 194 -4.14 -8.37 -5.02
C ALA A 194 -2.66 -8.37 -5.45
N ASP A 195 -2.34 -8.81 -6.68
CA ASP A 195 -0.98 -8.75 -7.23
C ASP A 195 -0.49 -7.30 -7.46
N ALA A 196 -1.36 -6.29 -7.37
CA ALA A 196 -0.91 -4.89 -7.31
C ALA A 196 0.05 -4.65 -6.12
N LEU A 197 -0.12 -5.39 -5.02
CA LEU A 197 0.79 -5.36 -3.86
C LEU A 197 2.26 -5.59 -4.25
N PHE A 198 2.54 -6.35 -5.33
CA PHE A 198 3.90 -6.56 -5.82
C PHE A 198 4.59 -5.24 -6.23
N PHE A 199 3.89 -4.22 -6.74
CA PHE A 199 4.53 -2.93 -7.02
C PHE A 199 4.19 -1.83 -6.01
N LEU A 200 3.19 -2.03 -5.15
CA LEU A 200 2.85 -1.13 -4.05
C LEU A 200 3.72 -1.32 -2.80
N ARG A 201 4.43 -2.45 -2.67
CA ARG A 201 5.16 -2.87 -1.45
C ARG A 201 5.99 -1.79 -0.77
N HIS A 202 6.65 -0.88 -1.49
CA HIS A 202 7.43 0.21 -0.88
C HIS A 202 6.55 1.30 -0.23
N ARG A 203 5.43 1.69 -0.85
CA ARG A 203 4.44 2.57 -0.20
C ARG A 203 3.76 1.87 0.98
N LEU A 204 3.60 0.56 0.90
CA LEU A 204 2.95 -0.26 1.93
C LEU A 204 3.96 -0.92 2.89
N ASP A 205 5.17 -0.38 2.97
CA ASP A 205 6.18 -0.80 3.93
C ASP A 205 5.96 -0.04 5.24
N PRO A 206 5.59 -0.70 6.36
CA PRO A 206 5.34 -0.03 7.63
C PRO A 206 6.58 0.62 8.25
N ILE A 207 7.79 0.24 7.80
CA ILE A 207 9.08 0.78 8.26
C ILE A 207 9.52 1.95 7.38
N ALA A 208 9.41 1.82 6.06
CA ALA A 208 9.81 2.90 5.14
C ALA A 208 8.75 4.00 5.01
N ASN A 209 7.46 3.64 4.96
CA ASN A 209 6.32 4.51 4.73
C ASN A 209 5.18 4.26 5.75
N PRO A 210 5.40 4.55 7.05
CA PRO A 210 4.42 4.29 8.11
C PRO A 210 3.10 5.07 7.97
N GLY A 211 3.07 6.16 7.20
CA GLY A 211 1.85 6.93 6.93
C GLY A 211 0.90 6.20 6.00
N ASP A 212 1.35 5.90 4.78
CA ASP A 212 0.60 5.18 3.74
C ASP A 212 0.14 3.79 4.22
N PHE A 213 0.99 3.07 4.98
CA PHE A 213 0.60 1.80 5.59
C PHE A 213 -0.55 1.96 6.61
N ARG A 214 -0.48 2.96 7.51
CA ARG A 214 -1.54 3.22 8.50
C ARG A 214 -2.86 3.60 7.84
N ALA A 215 -2.83 4.33 6.74
CA ALA A 215 -4.03 4.67 5.96
C ALA A 215 -4.75 3.43 5.40
N LEU A 216 -4.05 2.31 5.22
CA LEU A 216 -4.58 1.05 4.67
C LEU A 216 -4.95 -0.01 5.72
N VAL A 217 -4.28 -0.02 6.88
CA VAL A 217 -4.46 -1.05 7.93
C VAL A 217 -5.17 -0.51 9.19
N GLY A 218 -5.32 0.81 9.31
CA GLY A 218 -6.19 1.46 10.29
C GLY A 218 -5.73 1.44 11.76
N SER A 219 -4.63 0.74 12.10
CA SER A 219 -4.12 0.69 13.47
C SER A 219 -2.60 0.47 13.55
N THR A 220 -2.04 0.53 14.76
CA THR A 220 -0.59 0.44 15.03
C THR A 220 -0.04 -0.97 14.79
N TYR A 221 1.04 -1.02 14.00
CA TYR A 221 1.87 -2.17 13.64
C TYR A 221 2.03 -3.26 14.71
N GLU A 222 1.53 -4.47 14.43
CA GLU A 222 2.06 -5.72 14.97
C GLU A 222 2.82 -6.51 13.87
N PRO A 223 4.04 -7.04 14.14
CA PRO A 223 4.87 -7.74 13.14
C PRO A 223 4.27 -9.00 12.48
N GLY A 224 3.09 -9.47 12.90
CA GLY A 224 2.41 -10.64 12.31
C GLY A 224 1.34 -10.32 11.26
N GLN A 225 0.92 -9.06 11.11
CA GLN A 225 -0.31 -8.70 10.38
C GLN A 225 -0.20 -8.77 8.84
N TYR A 226 0.99 -8.99 8.27
CA TYR A 226 1.17 -9.13 6.81
C TYR A 226 0.33 -10.28 6.20
N ALA A 227 -0.02 -11.29 7.00
CA ALA A 227 -0.89 -12.39 6.57
C ALA A 227 -2.36 -11.96 6.29
N VAL A 228 -2.81 -10.82 6.83
CA VAL A 228 -4.20 -10.33 6.69
C VAL A 228 -4.50 -9.78 5.29
N LEU A 229 -3.47 -9.35 4.55
CA LEU A 229 -3.61 -8.95 3.14
C LEU A 229 -3.47 -10.14 2.16
N GLN A 230 -2.97 -11.29 2.62
CA GLN A 230 -2.72 -12.48 1.79
C GLN A 230 -3.78 -13.58 1.95
N ARG A 231 -4.64 -13.51 2.97
CA ARG A 231 -5.67 -14.51 3.28
C ARG A 231 -7.07 -13.92 3.12
N GLY A 232 -7.58 -13.89 1.89
CA GLY A 232 -8.89 -13.32 1.57
C GLY A 232 -9.70 -14.10 0.53
N LEU A 233 -9.34 -15.36 0.23
CA LEU A 233 -9.88 -16.11 -0.91
C LEU A 233 -10.04 -17.62 -0.61
N ASP A 234 -10.78 -17.99 0.44
CA ASP A 234 -11.53 -19.27 0.39
C ASP A 234 -12.68 -19.33 1.42
N GLU A 235 -13.72 -20.09 1.08
CA GLU A 235 -15.03 -20.05 1.76
C GLU A 235 -15.09 -20.84 3.08
N GLN A 236 -13.96 -21.37 3.58
CA GLN A 236 -13.90 -22.36 4.66
C GLN A 236 -13.21 -21.90 5.97
N LEU A 237 -12.75 -20.65 6.09
CA LEU A 237 -12.16 -20.13 7.34
C LEU A 237 -13.21 -19.54 8.30
N ARG A 238 -14.13 -20.41 8.71
CA ARG A 238 -15.20 -20.17 9.67
C ARG A 238 -14.87 -20.89 10.98
N GLU A 239 -14.97 -20.33 12.18
CA GLU A 239 -15.33 -18.99 12.71
C GLU A 239 -14.63 -18.86 14.11
N PRO A 240 -14.56 -17.71 14.80
CA PRO A 240 -15.19 -16.40 14.55
C PRO A 240 -14.13 -15.28 14.37
N LEU A 241 -14.09 -14.52 13.28
CA LEU A 241 -15.02 -13.42 12.99
C LEU A 241 -15.58 -12.73 14.25
N ASP A 242 -14.86 -11.73 14.77
CA ASP A 242 -15.51 -10.61 15.47
C ASP A 242 -16.20 -9.73 14.42
N ILE A 243 -17.30 -10.26 13.88
CA ILE A 243 -18.33 -9.52 13.17
C ILE A 243 -19.35 -9.12 14.22
N GLY A 244 -19.62 -7.82 14.36
CA GLY A 244 -20.80 -7.35 15.08
C GLY A 244 -20.56 -6.74 16.46
N GLY A 245 -19.30 -6.51 16.88
CA GLY A 245 -19.00 -5.47 17.88
C GLY A 245 -18.79 -5.95 19.32
N LEU A 246 -17.93 -6.95 19.54
CA LEU A 246 -17.56 -7.40 20.89
C LEU A 246 -16.32 -6.69 21.49
N TRP A 247 -15.76 -5.66 20.82
CA TRP A 247 -14.82 -4.69 21.42
C TRP A 247 -15.50 -3.41 21.92
N GLN A 248 -16.82 -3.40 22.12
CA GLN A 248 -17.46 -2.30 22.84
C GLN A 248 -17.25 -2.44 24.36
N GLU A 249 -16.39 -1.58 24.92
CA GLU A 249 -16.72 -0.81 26.12
C GLU A 249 -15.80 0.43 26.24
N ALA A 250 -16.05 1.43 25.37
CA ALA A 250 -15.75 2.84 25.60
C ALA A 250 -16.42 3.69 24.49
N ASP A 251 -17.52 4.35 24.85
CA ASP A 251 -18.23 5.48 24.21
C ASP A 251 -18.16 5.69 22.69
N GLU A 252 -19.35 5.81 22.07
CA GLU A 252 -19.54 6.11 20.65
C GLU A 252 -18.72 7.32 20.14
N PRO A 253 -18.03 7.17 19.01
CA PRO A 253 -17.82 8.25 18.08
C PRO A 253 -18.48 7.91 16.74
N GLY A 254 -19.47 8.72 16.34
CA GLY A 254 -20.04 8.64 14.99
C GLY A 254 -18.95 8.84 13.95
N GLY A 255 -18.66 7.81 13.17
CA GLY A 255 -17.58 7.81 12.17
C GLY A 255 -17.84 6.80 11.06
N HIS A 256 -17.62 7.22 9.82
CA HIS A 256 -17.76 6.36 8.64
C HIS A 256 -16.50 5.48 8.51
N ILE A 257 -16.63 4.15 8.70
CA ILE A 257 -15.50 3.21 8.69
C ILE A 257 -15.47 2.40 7.39
N PHE A 258 -14.33 2.42 6.69
CA PHE A 258 -14.11 1.81 5.38
C PHE A 258 -13.90 0.27 5.39
N PHE A 259 -14.63 -0.49 6.21
CA PHE A 259 -14.35 -1.93 6.41
C PHE A 259 -14.39 -2.78 5.13
N ASP A 260 -15.21 -2.40 4.13
CA ASP A 260 -15.35 -3.12 2.85
C ASP A 260 -14.42 -2.63 1.73
N ALA A 261 -13.76 -1.48 1.87
CA ALA A 261 -13.17 -0.74 0.74
C ALA A 261 -11.77 -1.21 0.29
N LYS A 262 -11.34 -2.42 0.68
CA LYS A 262 -9.95 -2.87 0.48
C LYS A 262 -9.53 -2.91 -1.00
N ARG A 263 -10.44 -3.29 -1.90
CA ARG A 263 -10.16 -3.37 -3.34
C ARG A 263 -10.15 -2.00 -4.01
N GLU A 264 -11.05 -1.11 -3.62
CA GLU A 264 -11.11 0.28 -4.06
C GLU A 264 -9.81 0.99 -3.65
N VAL A 265 -9.40 0.89 -2.38
CA VAL A 265 -8.14 1.52 -1.92
C VAL A 265 -6.89 0.92 -2.61
N LEU A 266 -6.85 -0.39 -2.88
CA LEU A 266 -5.76 -0.99 -3.67
C LEU A 266 -5.73 -0.47 -5.11
N LEU A 267 -6.88 -0.33 -5.76
CA LEU A 267 -7.00 0.22 -7.11
C LEU A 267 -6.56 1.69 -7.14
N LEU A 268 -7.03 2.51 -6.20
CA LEU A 268 -6.62 3.90 -6.04
C LEU A 268 -5.10 4.01 -5.87
N MET A 269 -4.52 3.23 -4.95
CA MET A 269 -3.08 3.25 -4.70
C MET A 269 -2.25 2.78 -5.91
N ALA A 270 -2.80 1.89 -6.74
CA ALA A 270 -2.20 1.48 -8.01
C ALA A 270 -2.28 2.57 -9.09
N MET A 271 -3.44 3.23 -9.22
CA MET A 271 -3.65 4.37 -10.11
C MET A 271 -2.75 5.56 -9.76
N LEU A 272 -2.46 5.76 -8.47
CA LEU A 272 -1.59 6.83 -7.96
C LEU A 272 -0.07 6.52 -8.05
N GLN A 273 0.33 5.44 -8.71
CA GLN A 273 1.75 5.18 -8.95
C GLN A 273 2.27 5.95 -10.17
N PRO A 274 3.52 6.46 -10.13
CA PRO A 274 4.13 7.09 -11.29
C PRO A 274 4.24 6.09 -12.45
N GLY A 275 3.92 6.53 -13.68
CA GLY A 275 3.95 5.69 -14.87
C GLY A 275 2.64 4.96 -15.21
N PHE A 276 1.58 5.10 -14.39
CA PHE A 276 0.32 4.39 -14.61
C PHE A 276 -0.38 4.75 -15.94
N PRO A 277 -0.47 6.02 -16.36
CA PRO A 277 -1.06 6.37 -17.66
C PRO A 277 -0.32 5.74 -18.85
N GLU A 278 1.01 5.70 -18.79
CA GLU A 278 1.85 5.09 -19.84
C GLU A 278 1.76 3.56 -19.84
N ALA A 279 1.68 2.94 -18.65
CA ALA A 279 1.46 1.50 -18.51
C ALA A 279 0.09 1.09 -19.06
N LEU A 280 -0.96 1.86 -18.77
CA LEU A 280 -2.32 1.66 -19.26
C LEU A 280 -2.40 1.81 -20.78
N THR A 281 -1.76 2.86 -21.32
CA THR A 281 -1.67 3.10 -22.77
C THR A 281 -0.95 1.94 -23.47
N ALA A 282 0.17 1.45 -22.92
CA ALA A 282 0.90 0.32 -23.46
C ALA A 282 0.11 -1.00 -23.37
N ALA A 283 -0.60 -1.24 -22.27
CA ALA A 283 -1.46 -2.42 -22.10
C ALA A 283 -2.57 -2.45 -23.15
N ARG A 284 -3.22 -1.30 -23.41
CA ARG A 284 -4.25 -1.15 -24.45
C ARG A 284 -3.70 -1.43 -25.85
N GLN A 285 -2.56 -0.83 -26.22
CA GLN A 285 -1.93 -1.07 -27.52
C GLN A 285 -1.54 -2.54 -27.74
N LEU A 286 -1.16 -3.26 -26.67
CA LEU A 286 -0.87 -4.69 -26.74
C LEU A 286 -2.15 -5.52 -26.93
N ALA A 287 -3.21 -5.23 -26.17
CA ALA A 287 -4.51 -5.91 -26.30
C ALA A 287 -5.12 -5.73 -27.70
N GLU A 288 -5.05 -4.52 -28.27
CA GLU A 288 -5.50 -4.21 -29.64
C GLU A 288 -4.72 -5.01 -30.70
N ARG A 289 -3.39 -5.13 -30.54
CA ARG A 289 -2.55 -5.96 -31.43
C ARG A 289 -2.89 -7.43 -31.32
N GLU A 290 -3.02 -7.97 -30.11
CA GLU A 290 -3.35 -9.38 -29.89
C GLU A 290 -4.71 -9.76 -30.49
N ALA A 291 -5.72 -8.90 -30.30
CA ALA A 291 -7.02 -9.05 -30.95
C ALA A 291 -6.92 -9.05 -32.49
N SER A 292 -6.07 -8.19 -33.07
CA SER A 292 -5.86 -8.16 -34.52
C SER A 292 -5.15 -9.41 -35.07
N THR A 293 -4.25 -10.03 -34.28
CA THR A 293 -3.54 -11.26 -34.65
C THR A 293 -4.34 -12.54 -34.46
N ALA A 294 -5.39 -12.52 -33.63
CA ALA A 294 -6.21 -13.71 -33.36
C ALA A 294 -7.00 -14.21 -34.59
N GLY A 295 -7.32 -13.31 -35.52
CA GLY A 295 -7.99 -13.61 -36.79
C GLY A 295 -9.45 -14.08 -36.65
N PRO A 296 -10.22 -14.15 -37.75
CA PRO A 296 -11.50 -14.83 -37.74
C PRO A 296 -11.26 -16.34 -37.59
N THR A 297 -11.85 -16.94 -36.55
CA THR A 297 -11.84 -18.40 -36.34
C THR A 297 -12.33 -19.08 -37.63
N PRO A 298 -11.60 -20.07 -38.19
CA PRO A 298 -12.08 -20.80 -39.35
C PRO A 298 -13.45 -21.40 -39.06
N GLY A 299 -14.46 -20.98 -39.82
CA GLY A 299 -15.84 -21.36 -39.57
C GLY A 299 -15.98 -22.87 -39.51
N ALA A 300 -16.65 -23.37 -38.45
CA ALA A 300 -16.95 -24.78 -38.34
C ALA A 300 -17.68 -25.26 -39.61
N PRO A 301 -17.29 -26.40 -40.21
CA PRO A 301 -17.94 -26.90 -41.41
C PRO A 301 -19.44 -27.13 -41.11
N PRO A 302 -20.34 -26.87 -42.08
CA PRO A 302 -21.76 -27.06 -41.87
C PRO A 302 -22.07 -28.52 -41.51
N PRO A 303 -23.08 -28.78 -40.67
CA PRO A 303 -23.46 -30.13 -40.28
C PRO A 303 -23.96 -30.94 -41.48
N PRO A 304 -23.80 -32.28 -41.46
CA PRO A 304 -24.22 -33.18 -42.53
C PRO A 304 -25.75 -33.36 -42.64
#